data_AF-A0A6B2GFJ9-F1
#
_entry.id   AF-A0A6B2GFJ9-F1
#
_cell.length_a   1.000
_cell.length_b   1.000
_cell.length_c   1.000
_cell.angle_alpha   90.00
_cell.angle_beta   90.00
_cell.angle_gamma   90.00
#
_symmetry.space_group_name_H-M   'P 1'
#
loop_
_entity.id
_entity.type
_entity.pdbx_description
1 polymer ?
#
loop_
_entity_poly.entity_id
_entity_poly.type
_entity_poly.pdbx_seq_one_letter_code
_entity_poly.pdbx_strand_id
1 'polypeptide(L)'
;QIPDLVRLAQSLESVENFFWILIEDSENKTNEVNKVLQTLCINHVHLNILTPSILKKSTRKWFKPHRGVEQRNFGLKWLRKQNGVGAVNGSVYFMDDDNTYSVILLEKIRYIE
;
A
#
# COMPACT_ATOMS: atom_id res chain seq x y z
N GLN A 1 -7.54 -11.18 3.62
CA GLN A 1 -7.66 -9.74 3.32
C GLN A 1 -8.05 -8.93 4.55
N ILE A 2 -9.31 -8.93 5.04
CA ILE A 2 -9.67 -8.06 6.19
C ILE A 2 -8.89 -8.38 7.47
N PRO A 3 -8.72 -9.66 7.90
CA PRO A 3 -7.90 -9.97 9.08
C PRO A 3 -6.45 -9.52 8.94
N ASP A 4 -5.87 -9.70 7.75
CA ASP A 4 -4.49 -9.29 7.44
C ASP A 4 -4.34 -7.77 7.52
N LEU A 5 -5.31 -7.04 6.97
CA LEU A 5 -5.36 -5.58 7.00
C LEU A 5 -5.46 -5.04 8.43
N VAL A 6 -6.32 -5.62 9.26
CA VAL A 6 -6.48 -5.23 10.66
C VAL A 6 -5.21 -5.51 11.46
N ARG A 7 -4.61 -6.69 11.27
CA ARG A 7 -3.34 -7.05 11.93
C ARG A 7 -2.20 -6.12 11.54
N LEU A 8 -2.10 -5.78 10.26
CA LEU A 8 -1.11 -4.84 9.75
C LEU A 8 -1.34 -3.44 10.33
N ALA A 9 -2.58 -2.96 10.30
CA ALA A 9 -2.94 -1.66 10.86
C ALA A 9 -2.56 -1.54 12.35
N GLN A 10 -2.87 -2.55 13.17
CA GLN A 10 -2.49 -2.58 14.59
C GLN A 10 -0.97 -2.46 14.80
N SER A 11 -0.18 -3.02 13.89
CA SER A 11 1.29 -2.90 13.95
C SER A 11 1.77 -1.50 13.58
N LEU A 12 1.04 -0.82 12.69
CA LEU A 12 1.38 0.49 12.15
C LEU A 12 0.91 1.66 13.03
N GLU A 13 -0.10 1.49 13.89
CA GLU A 13 -0.60 2.57 14.76
C GLU A 13 0.45 3.15 15.71
N SER A 14 1.45 2.35 16.10
CA SER A 14 2.55 2.79 16.97
C SER A 14 3.66 3.56 16.25
N VAL A 15 3.60 3.64 14.92
CA VAL A 15 4.67 4.17 14.07
C VAL A 15 4.41 5.66 13.83
N GLU A 16 5.21 6.53 14.45
CA GLU A 16 5.07 7.99 14.31
C GLU A 16 5.29 8.44 12.85
N ASN A 17 4.82 9.62 12.43
CA ASN A 17 5.10 10.18 11.08
C ASN A 17 4.94 9.18 9.92
N PHE A 18 3.96 8.28 10.01
CA PHE A 18 3.67 7.25 9.03
C PHE A 18 2.47 7.66 8.19
N PHE A 19 2.56 7.45 6.87
CA PHE A 19 1.46 7.71 5.95
C PHE A 19 1.19 6.46 5.11
N TRP A 20 0.00 5.89 5.22
CA TRP A 20 -0.36 4.66 4.55
C TRP A 20 -1.00 4.90 3.19
N ILE A 21 -0.33 4.46 2.11
CA ILE A 21 -0.92 4.43 0.77
C ILE A 21 -1.49 3.03 0.54
N LEU A 22 -2.79 2.84 0.78
CA LEU A 22 -3.48 1.58 0.55
C LEU A 22 -4.11 1.55 -0.84
N ILE A 23 -3.83 0.50 -1.61
CA ILE A 23 -4.27 0.38 -3.00
C ILE A 23 -4.90 -0.99 -3.23
N GLU A 24 -6.21 -1.03 -3.46
CA GLU A 24 -6.92 -2.28 -3.75
C GLU A 24 -6.75 -2.73 -5.22
N ASP A 25 -6.61 -4.04 -5.46
CA ASP A 25 -6.78 -4.64 -6.79
C ASP A 25 -8.27 -4.83 -7.09
N SER A 26 -8.97 -3.72 -7.32
CA SER A 26 -10.41 -3.68 -7.56
C SER A 26 -10.81 -2.54 -8.51
N GLU A 27 -11.95 -2.71 -9.19
CA GLU A 27 -12.53 -1.66 -10.04
C GLU A 27 -12.99 -0.46 -9.22
N ASN A 28 -13.47 -0.71 -8.00
CA ASN A 28 -13.96 0.29 -7.07
C ASN A 28 -13.41 0.01 -5.67
N LYS A 29 -13.24 1.06 -4.87
CA LYS A 29 -12.96 0.94 -3.44
C LYS A 29 -14.04 0.12 -2.75
N THR A 30 -13.66 -0.89 -1.99
CA THR A 30 -14.61 -1.76 -1.30
C THR A 30 -15.11 -1.11 -0.02
N ASN A 31 -16.38 -1.37 0.33
CA ASN A 31 -16.97 -0.82 1.56
C ASN A 31 -16.33 -1.43 2.80
N GLU A 32 -15.89 -2.67 2.71
CA GLU A 32 -15.26 -3.44 3.77
C GLU A 32 -13.91 -2.81 4.15
N VAL A 33 -13.06 -2.53 3.18
CA VAL A 33 -11.77 -1.85 3.42
C VAL A 33 -12.00 -0.43 3.93
N ASN A 34 -12.97 0.30 3.38
CA ASN A 34 -13.29 1.66 3.81
C ASN A 34 -13.76 1.69 5.29
N LYS A 35 -14.62 0.75 5.70
CA LYS A 35 -15.05 0.62 7.10
C LYS A 35 -13.89 0.34 8.05
N VAL A 36 -12.95 -0.52 7.66
CA VAL A 36 -11.74 -0.77 8.46
C VAL A 36 -10.92 0.51 8.57
N LEU A 37 -10.61 1.16 7.45
CA LEU A 37 -9.82 2.38 7.44
C LEU A 37 -10.42 3.52 8.28
N GLN A 38 -11.75 3.64 8.33
CA GLN A 38 -12.46 4.61 9.17
C GLN A 38 -12.31 4.35 10.68
N THR A 39 -11.98 3.12 11.07
CA THR A 39 -11.77 2.75 12.48
C THR A 39 -10.33 2.98 12.96
N LEU A 40 -9.41 3.26 12.03
CA LEU A 40 -7.98 3.37 12.32
C LEU A 40 -7.57 4.83 12.53
N CYS A 41 -6.66 5.05 13.46
CA CYS A 41 -6.07 6.35 13.73
C CYS A 41 -4.78 6.60 12.92
N ILE A 42 -4.70 6.07 11.69
CA ILE A 42 -3.51 6.18 10.83
C ILE A 42 -3.80 7.14 9.69
N ASN A 43 -2.90 8.08 9.42
CA ASN A 43 -2.97 8.92 8.23
C ASN A 43 -2.83 8.05 6.98
N HIS A 44 -3.82 8.10 6.10
CA HIS A 44 -3.84 7.22 4.94
C HIS A 44 -4.51 7.85 3.72
N VAL A 45 -4.23 7.27 2.56
CA VAL A 45 -5.04 7.43 1.35
C VAL A 45 -5.52 6.05 0.90
N HIS A 46 -6.82 5.97 0.62
CA HIS A 46 -7.43 4.78 0.03
C HIS A 46 -7.55 4.97 -1.49
N LEU A 47 -6.90 4.09 -2.25
CA LEU A 47 -6.88 4.08 -3.71
C LEU A 47 -7.30 2.68 -4.22
N ASN A 48 -7.58 2.59 -5.51
CA ASN A 48 -7.87 1.32 -6.16
C ASN A 48 -7.41 1.34 -7.64
N ILE A 49 -6.95 0.20 -8.12
CA ILE A 49 -6.68 -0.03 -9.54
C ILE A 49 -6.82 -1.53 -9.84
N LEU A 50 -7.70 -1.86 -10.79
CA LEU A 50 -7.86 -3.24 -11.24
C LEU A 50 -6.66 -3.65 -12.10
N THR A 51 -5.99 -4.73 -11.71
CA THR A 51 -5.01 -5.40 -12.57
C THR A 51 -5.73 -5.99 -13.80
N PRO A 52 -5.38 -5.57 -15.03
CA PRO A 52 -6.04 -6.02 -16.26
C PRO A 52 -6.14 -7.55 -16.37
N SER A 53 -7.31 -8.06 -16.77
CA SER A 53 -7.58 -9.51 -16.81
C SER A 53 -6.66 -10.27 -17.78
N ILE A 54 -6.16 -9.60 -18.82
CA ILE A 54 -5.23 -10.16 -19.80
C ILE A 54 -3.89 -10.55 -19.16
N LEU A 55 -3.48 -9.84 -18.11
CA LEU A 55 -2.29 -10.11 -17.32
C LEU A 55 -2.50 -11.27 -16.34
N LYS A 56 -3.72 -11.46 -15.85
CA LYS A 56 -4.07 -12.56 -14.92
C LYS A 56 -4.19 -13.92 -15.61
N LYS A 57 -4.61 -13.95 -16.88
CA LYS A 57 -4.97 -15.16 -17.65
C LYS A 57 -3.81 -15.84 -18.40
N SER A 58 -2.60 -15.28 -18.39
CA SER A 58 -1.47 -15.92 -19.06
C SER A 58 -1.06 -17.23 -18.37
N THR A 59 -1.11 -18.34 -19.10
CA THR A 59 -0.70 -19.68 -18.65
C THR A 59 0.82 -19.89 -18.71
N ARG A 60 1.54 -19.00 -19.39
CA ARG A 60 3.01 -19.02 -19.47
C ARG A 60 3.59 -18.31 -18.25
N LYS A 61 4.24 -19.08 -17.34
CA LYS A 61 4.84 -18.56 -16.10
C LYS A 61 5.72 -17.32 -16.31
N TRP A 62 6.46 -17.23 -17.42
CA TRP A 62 7.32 -16.09 -17.76
C TRP A 62 6.59 -14.81 -18.20
N PHE A 63 5.29 -14.91 -18.51
CA PHE A 63 4.44 -13.79 -18.96
C PHE A 63 3.42 -13.36 -17.91
N LYS A 64 3.41 -13.99 -16.73
CA LYS A 64 2.49 -13.60 -15.65
C LYS A 64 3.18 -12.53 -14.81
N PRO A 65 2.70 -11.29 -14.79
CA PRO A 65 3.29 -10.28 -13.92
C PRO A 65 3.13 -10.68 -12.46
N HIS A 66 4.10 -10.28 -11.65
CA HIS A 66 4.01 -10.42 -10.20
C HIS A 66 2.74 -9.73 -9.69
N ARG A 67 2.15 -10.26 -8.61
CA ARG A 67 1.00 -9.61 -7.97
C ARG A 67 1.41 -8.22 -7.48
N GLY A 68 0.46 -7.29 -7.46
CA GLY A 68 0.70 -5.96 -6.90
C GLY A 68 1.49 -4.99 -7.79
N VAL A 69 1.91 -5.36 -9.02
CA VAL A 69 2.74 -4.47 -9.86
C VAL A 69 1.98 -3.21 -10.25
N GLU A 70 0.75 -3.34 -10.74
CA GLU A 70 -0.07 -2.19 -11.13
C GLU A 70 -0.38 -1.28 -9.94
N GLN A 71 -0.65 -1.88 -8.77
CA GLN A 71 -0.95 -1.16 -7.54
C GLN A 71 0.27 -0.36 -7.08
N ARG A 72 1.45 -0.98 -7.00
CA ARG A 72 2.70 -0.30 -6.63
C ARG A 72 3.04 0.85 -7.56
N ASN A 73 2.93 0.64 -8.88
CA ASN A 73 3.16 1.68 -9.87
C ASN A 73 2.16 2.83 -9.76
N PHE A 74 0.89 2.53 -9.50
CA PHE A 74 -0.15 3.53 -9.27
C PHE A 74 0.15 4.36 -8.01
N GLY A 75 0.63 3.73 -6.94
CA GLY A 75 1.07 4.42 -5.72
C GLY A 75 2.20 5.42 -5.98
N LEU A 76 3.23 5.01 -6.72
CA LEU A 76 4.33 5.91 -7.12
C LEU A 76 3.84 7.07 -7.99
N LYS A 77 2.92 6.81 -8.93
CA LYS A 77 2.33 7.85 -9.78
C LYS A 77 1.51 8.84 -8.97
N TRP A 78 0.72 8.35 -8.02
CA TRP A 78 -0.05 9.18 -7.10
C TRP A 78 0.88 10.06 -6.25
N LEU A 79 1.91 9.48 -5.64
CA LEU A 79 2.89 10.20 -4.82
C LEU A 79 3.59 11.31 -5.59
N ARG A 80 4.06 11.02 -6.81
CA ARG A 80 4.69 12.03 -7.70
C ARG A 80 3.73 13.18 -8.04
N LYS A 81 2.43 12.91 -8.17
CA LYS A 81 1.42 13.95 -8.42
C LYS A 81 1.17 14.83 -7.20
N GLN A 82 1.23 14.28 -5.99
CA GLN A 82 1.06 15.06 -4.75
C GLN A 82 2.28 15.94 -4.45
N ASN A 83 3.49 15.46 -4.71
CA ASN A 83 4.74 16.17 -4.40
C ASN A 83 5.05 17.36 -5.32
N GLY A 84 4.12 17.77 -6.19
CA GLY A 84 4.30 18.85 -7.16
C GLY A 84 4.48 20.27 -6.60
N VAL A 85 4.49 20.47 -5.27
CA VAL A 85 4.57 21.80 -4.62
C VAL A 85 5.60 21.87 -3.47
N GLY A 86 6.31 20.79 -3.16
CA GLY A 86 7.35 20.82 -2.13
C GLY A 86 7.86 19.41 -1.86
N ALA A 87 9.16 19.20 -2.05
CA ALA A 87 9.79 17.94 -1.72
C ALA A 87 9.70 17.73 -0.20
N VAL A 88 8.81 16.84 0.23
CA VAL A 88 8.76 16.38 1.62
C VAL A 88 9.85 15.32 1.78
N ASN A 89 10.75 15.51 2.73
CA ASN A 89 11.75 14.49 3.06
C ASN A 89 11.03 13.26 3.65
N GLY A 90 11.28 12.08 3.08
CA GLY A 90 10.62 10.85 3.54
C GLY A 90 10.97 9.63 2.69
N SER A 91 10.94 8.47 3.33
CA SER A 91 11.24 7.18 2.71
C SER A 91 9.96 6.49 2.21
N VAL A 92 10.06 5.79 1.08
CA VAL A 92 8.97 4.94 0.55
C VAL A 92 9.32 3.49 0.77
N TYR A 93 8.40 2.73 1.37
CA TYR A 93 8.54 1.29 1.59
C TYR A 93 7.31 0.54 1.06
N PHE A 94 7.54 -0.49 0.25
CA PHE A 94 6.46 -1.34 -0.26
C PHE A 94 6.13 -2.43 0.74
N MET A 95 4.91 -2.38 1.28
CA MET A 95 4.42 -3.30 2.31
C MET A 95 3.29 -4.17 1.75
N ASP A 96 3.58 -5.44 1.45
CA ASP A 96 2.55 -6.45 1.16
C ASP A 96 1.79 -6.82 2.45
N ASP A 97 0.50 -7.15 2.32
CA ASP A 97 -0.45 -7.35 3.43
C ASP A 97 -0.29 -8.68 4.18
N ASP A 98 0.29 -9.69 3.53
CA ASP A 98 0.53 -11.02 4.09
C ASP A 98 1.85 -11.13 4.89
N ASN A 99 2.75 -10.15 4.76
CA ASN A 99 3.99 -10.09 5.51
C ASN A 99 3.78 -9.72 6.99
N THR A 100 4.86 -9.82 7.78
CA THR A 100 4.89 -9.38 9.17
C THR A 100 6.03 -8.38 9.34
N TYR A 101 5.73 -7.22 9.91
CA TYR A 101 6.67 -6.12 10.05
C TYR A 101 6.96 -5.85 11.51
N SER A 102 8.23 -5.75 11.87
CA SER A 102 8.64 -5.27 13.18
C SER A 102 8.65 -3.75 13.20
N VAL A 103 8.21 -3.14 14.29
CA VAL A 103 8.33 -1.69 14.51
C VAL A 103 9.79 -1.24 14.37
N ILE A 104 10.75 -2.05 14.82
CA ILE A 104 12.19 -1.77 14.69
C ILE A 104 12.62 -1.60 13.23
N LEU A 105 12.05 -2.39 12.31
CA LEU A 105 12.35 -2.27 10.88
C LEU A 105 11.82 -0.94 10.34
N LEU A 106 10.60 -0.57 10.70
CA LEU A 106 9.95 0.66 10.23
C LEU A 106 10.69 1.90 10.73
N GLU A 107 11.19 1.88 11.97
CA GLU A 107 12.05 2.94 12.50
C GLU A 107 13.38 3.06 11.72
N LYS A 108 14.00 1.93 11.33
CA LYS A 108 15.23 1.95 10.53
C LYS A 108 15.03 2.54 9.14
N ILE A 109 13.89 2.27 8.50
CA ILE A 109 13.59 2.75 7.15
C ILE A 109 13.54 4.30 7.08
N ARG A 110 13.22 4.97 8.19
CA ARG A 110 13.19 6.44 8.27
C ARG A 110 14.53 7.11 7.98
N TYR A 111 15.63 6.40 8.23
CA TYR A 111 17.00 6.94 8.14
C TYR A 111 17.75 6.48 6.88
N ILE A 112 17.03 5.95 5.89
CA ILE A 112 17.61 5.60 4.60
C ILE A 112 17.86 6.89 3.81
N GLU A 113 19.10 7.10 3.36
CA GLU A 113 19.54 8.21 2.50
C GLU A 113 19.55 7.82 1.02
#